data_AF-A0A920TEH9-F1
#
_entry.id   AF-A0A920TEH9-F1
#
_cell.length_a   1.000
_cell.length_b   1.000
_cell.length_c   1.000
_cell.angle_alpha   90.00
_cell.angle_beta   90.00
_cell.angle_gamma   90.00
#
_symmetry.space_group_name_H-M   'P 1'
#
loop_
_entity.id
_entity.type
_entity.pdbx_description
1 polymer ?
#
loop_
_entity_poly.entity_id
_entity_poly.type
_entity_poly.pdbx_seq_one_letter_code
_entity_poly.pdbx_strand_id
1 'polypeptide(L)'
;MPQVNIIVVETILLPEDRRSKVNEERAKKLLTRMLNAVETGLEGKQYIAGEFSGADIMTGHACVVSGRLGADLSDKPNVGAYIERLESRPSLAKAWKTGTE
;
A
#
# COMPACT_ATOMS: atom_id res chain seq x y z
N MET A 1 2.66 -5.45 -7.50
CA MET A 1 3.42 -4.19 -7.42
C MET A 1 4.90 -4.50 -7.32
N PRO A 2 5.72 -4.22 -8.34
CA PRO A 2 7.12 -4.65 -8.38
C PRO A 2 7.98 -4.10 -7.23
N GLN A 3 7.69 -2.89 -6.77
CA GLN A 3 8.45 -2.26 -5.68
C GLN A 3 8.23 -2.93 -4.32
N VAL A 4 7.04 -3.48 -4.07
CA VAL A 4 6.76 -4.26 -2.86
C VAL A 4 7.67 -5.48 -2.77
N ASN A 5 7.87 -6.18 -3.88
CA ASN A 5 8.76 -7.35 -3.90
C ASN A 5 10.19 -6.97 -3.54
N ILE A 6 10.69 -5.84 -4.08
CA ILE A 6 12.02 -5.35 -3.74
C ILE A 6 12.11 -5.02 -2.26
N ILE A 7 11.15 -4.29 -1.70
CA ILE A 7 11.16 -3.96 -0.26
C ILE A 7 11.15 -5.23 0.59
N VAL A 8 10.28 -6.20 0.28
CA VAL A 8 10.22 -7.47 1.04
C VAL A 8 11.52 -8.26 0.94
N VAL A 9 12.12 -8.34 -0.25
CA VAL A 9 13.40 -9.01 -0.44
C VAL A 9 14.50 -8.32 0.37
N GLU A 10 14.59 -7.00 0.28
CA GLU A 10 15.65 -6.21 0.91
C GLU A 10 15.48 -6.05 2.42
N THR A 11 14.27 -6.20 2.97
CA THR A 11 14.01 -5.96 4.41
C THR A 11 13.68 -7.22 5.21
N ILE A 12 13.18 -8.27 4.55
CA ILE A 12 12.71 -9.50 5.22
C ILE A 12 13.50 -10.71 4.76
N LEU A 13 13.62 -10.95 3.44
CA LEU A 13 14.12 -12.23 2.94
C LEU A 13 15.64 -12.32 2.88
N LEU A 14 16.33 -11.25 2.50
CA LEU A 14 17.79 -11.26 2.46
C LEU A 14 18.38 -11.20 3.88
N PRO A 15 19.45 -11.97 4.16
CA PRO A 15 20.25 -11.76 5.36
C PRO A 15 20.91 -10.38 5.30
N GLU A 16 21.16 -9.78 6.47
CA GLU A 16 21.51 -8.36 6.59
C GLU A 16 22.74 -7.94 5.78
N ASP A 17 23.74 -8.82 5.67
CA ASP A 17 24.97 -8.62 4.91
C ASP A 17 24.75 -8.52 3.39
N ARG A 18 23.57 -8.95 2.91
CA ARG A 18 23.21 -8.94 1.48
C ARG A 18 22.17 -7.89 1.12
N ARG A 19 21.65 -7.15 2.10
CA ARG A 19 20.65 -6.10 1.88
C ARG A 19 21.29 -4.86 1.25
N SER A 20 20.56 -4.23 0.35
CA SER A 20 20.93 -2.95 -0.28
C SER A 20 19.97 -1.86 0.15
N LYS A 21 20.43 -1.00 1.06
CA LYS A 21 19.68 0.19 1.48
C LYS A 21 19.34 1.11 0.30
N VAL A 22 20.20 1.17 -0.73
CA VAL A 22 19.94 1.97 -1.94
C VAL A 22 18.74 1.41 -2.72
N ASN A 23 18.62 0.08 -2.81
CA ASN A 23 17.50 -0.55 -3.50
C ASN A 23 16.20 -0.37 -2.71
N GLU A 24 16.24 -0.54 -1.39
CA GLU A 24 15.10 -0.31 -0.50
C GLU A 24 14.57 1.12 -0.64
N GLU A 25 15.43 2.13 -0.48
CA GLU A 25 15.04 3.55 -0.57
C GLU A 25 14.50 3.92 -1.95
N ARG A 26 15.11 3.39 -3.02
CA ARG A 26 14.61 3.58 -4.38
C ARG A 26 13.22 2.94 -4.54
N ALA A 27 13.03 1.73 -4.03
CA ALA A 27 11.76 1.03 -4.12
C ALA A 27 10.66 1.76 -3.36
N LYS A 28 10.94 2.24 -2.14
CA LYS A 28 10.00 3.09 -1.37
C LYS A 28 9.63 4.37 -2.14
N LYS A 29 10.62 5.08 -2.69
CA LYS A 29 10.36 6.29 -3.50
C LYS A 29 9.49 6.00 -4.73
N LEU A 30 9.74 4.91 -5.43
CA LEU A 30 8.93 4.52 -6.58
C LEU A 30 7.52 4.09 -6.16
N LEU A 31 7.39 3.39 -5.02
CA LEU A 31 6.11 3.01 -4.45
C LEU A 31 5.28 4.24 -4.08
N THR A 32 5.88 5.22 -3.41
CA THR A 32 5.28 6.54 -3.16
C THR A 32 4.76 7.18 -4.45
N ARG A 33 5.59 7.22 -5.50
CA ARG A 33 5.21 7.82 -6.79
C ARG A 33 4.04 7.10 -7.47
N MET A 34 3.94 5.78 -7.34
CA MET A 34 2.83 5.01 -7.92
C MET A 34 1.47 5.42 -7.34
N LEU A 35 1.44 5.86 -6.08
CA LEU A 35 0.21 6.28 -5.41
C LEU A 35 -0.35 7.61 -5.94
N ASN A 36 0.43 8.41 -6.68
CA ASN A 36 -0.07 9.66 -7.27
C ASN A 36 -1.27 9.43 -8.20
N ALA A 37 -1.26 8.32 -8.96
CA ALA A 37 -2.38 8.00 -9.84
C ALA A 37 -3.65 7.64 -9.06
N VAL A 38 -3.50 7.00 -7.90
CA VAL A 38 -4.62 6.66 -7.02
C VAL A 38 -5.15 7.91 -6.33
N GLU A 39 -4.27 8.79 -5.86
CA GLU A 39 -4.62 10.08 -5.25
C GLU A 39 -5.51 10.92 -6.16
N THR A 40 -5.11 11.09 -7.43
CA THR A 40 -5.94 11.78 -8.43
C THR A 40 -7.20 10.99 -8.77
N GLY A 41 -7.11 9.67 -8.89
CA GLY A 41 -8.26 8.82 -9.26
C GLY A 41 -9.39 8.82 -8.24
N LEU A 42 -9.06 9.08 -6.97
CA LEU A 42 -9.97 9.18 -5.83
C LEU A 42 -10.58 10.57 -5.64
N GLU A 43 -10.21 11.58 -6.44
CA GLU A 43 -10.78 12.91 -6.32
C GLU A 43 -12.31 12.87 -6.46
N GLY A 44 -13.01 13.36 -5.43
CA GLY A 44 -14.48 13.34 -5.35
C GLY A 44 -15.12 11.95 -5.16
N LYS A 45 -14.35 10.90 -4.86
CA LYS A 45 -14.84 9.52 -4.71
C LYS A 45 -14.42 8.91 -3.38
N GLN A 46 -15.26 8.04 -2.84
CA GLN A 46 -14.93 7.29 -1.63
C GLN A 46 -14.13 6.01 -1.92
N TYR A 47 -14.33 5.42 -3.10
CA TYR A 47 -13.72 4.19 -3.58
C TYR A 47 -13.27 4.32 -5.03
N ILE A 48 -12.43 3.42 -5.53
CA ILE A 48 -11.81 3.53 -6.86
C ILE A 48 -12.86 3.62 -7.98
N ALA A 49 -13.96 2.88 -7.85
CA ALA A 49 -15.06 2.88 -8.80
C ALA A 49 -16.25 3.76 -8.34
N GLY A 50 -16.05 4.66 -7.38
CA GLY A 50 -17.11 5.44 -6.72
C GLY A 50 -17.68 4.71 -5.50
N GLU A 51 -18.14 3.48 -5.71
CA GLU A 51 -18.64 2.56 -4.66
C GLU A 51 -17.66 1.41 -4.40
N PHE A 52 -17.76 0.80 -3.21
CA PHE A 52 -16.89 -0.33 -2.85
C PHE A 52 -17.11 -1.50 -3.81
N SER A 53 -16.01 -2.01 -4.36
CA SER A 53 -16.02 -3.03 -5.41
C SER A 53 -14.80 -3.93 -5.35
N GLY A 54 -14.71 -4.88 -6.28
CA GLY A 54 -13.51 -5.71 -6.46
C GLY A 54 -12.23 -4.90 -6.73
N ALA A 55 -12.34 -3.68 -7.26
CA ALA A 55 -11.20 -2.79 -7.43
C ALA A 55 -10.54 -2.44 -6.08
N ASP A 56 -11.34 -2.28 -5.02
CA ASP A 56 -10.84 -1.96 -3.68
C ASP A 56 -10.25 -3.18 -2.96
N ILE A 57 -10.68 -4.38 -3.33
CA ILE A 57 -10.09 -5.63 -2.84
C ILE A 57 -8.68 -5.81 -3.43
N MET A 58 -8.49 -5.52 -4.71
CA MET A 58 -7.19 -5.68 -5.37
C MET A 58 -6.28 -4.46 -5.17
N THR A 59 -6.69 -3.30 -5.71
CA THR A 59 -5.90 -2.07 -5.70
C THR A 59 -5.96 -1.37 -4.34
N GLY A 60 -7.09 -1.43 -3.66
CA GLY A 60 -7.21 -0.88 -2.30
C GLY A 60 -6.29 -1.60 -1.31
N HIS A 61 -6.28 -2.93 -1.31
CA HIS A 61 -5.32 -3.72 -0.54
C HIS A 61 -3.86 -3.35 -0.86
N ALA A 62 -3.54 -3.16 -2.15
CA ALA A 62 -2.22 -2.67 -2.56
C ALA A 62 -1.89 -1.29 -1.94
N CYS A 63 -2.83 -0.36 -1.88
CA CYS A 63 -2.61 0.94 -1.24
C CYS A 63 -2.32 0.79 0.26
N VAL A 64 -3.10 -0.04 0.97
CA VAL A 64 -2.88 -0.35 2.40
C VAL A 64 -1.48 -0.91 2.64
N VAL A 65 -1.08 -1.93 1.86
CA VAL A 65 0.26 -2.54 1.97
C VAL A 65 1.36 -1.54 1.64
N SER A 66 1.15 -0.63 0.68
CA SER A 66 2.13 0.41 0.35
C SER A 66 2.43 1.32 1.54
N GLY A 67 1.38 1.77 2.25
CA GLY A 67 1.55 2.59 3.46
C GLY A 67 2.35 1.85 4.54
N ARG A 68 2.01 0.58 4.80
CA ARG A 68 2.74 -0.25 5.79
C ARG A 68 4.20 -0.51 5.43
N LEU A 69 4.53 -0.52 4.15
CA LEU A 69 5.91 -0.72 3.64
C LEU A 69 6.71 0.59 3.51
N GLY A 70 6.17 1.71 4.01
CA GLY A 70 6.89 2.99 4.09
C GLY A 70 6.77 3.87 2.85
N ALA A 71 5.71 3.73 2.06
CA ALA A 71 5.35 4.77 1.10
C ALA A 71 4.96 6.06 1.84
N ASP A 72 5.39 7.20 1.32
CA ASP A 72 5.08 8.52 1.88
C ASP A 72 3.70 8.99 1.39
N LEU A 73 2.80 9.23 2.35
CA LEU A 73 1.42 9.65 2.12
C LEU A 73 1.17 11.09 2.54
N SER A 74 2.19 11.84 2.98
CA SER A 74 2.04 13.19 3.53
C SER A 74 1.38 14.19 2.57
N ASP A 75 1.58 14.00 1.26
CA ASP A 75 1.00 14.79 0.17
C ASP A 75 -0.17 14.08 -0.53
N LYS A 76 -0.73 13.01 0.05
CA LYS A 76 -1.78 12.16 -0.55
C LYS A 76 -2.99 11.99 0.38
N PRO A 77 -3.72 13.08 0.68
CA PRO A 77 -4.85 13.04 1.60
C PRO A 77 -5.96 12.09 1.16
N ASN A 78 -6.26 11.96 -0.14
CA ASN A 78 -7.31 11.06 -0.62
C ASN A 78 -6.92 9.59 -0.40
N VAL A 79 -5.67 9.21 -0.71
CA VAL A 79 -5.15 7.86 -0.45
C VAL A 79 -5.11 7.58 1.05
N GLY A 80 -4.67 8.53 1.88
CA GLY A 80 -4.66 8.37 3.33
C GLY A 80 -6.05 8.08 3.88
N ALA A 81 -7.05 8.91 3.55
CA ALA A 81 -8.43 8.72 3.96
C ALA A 81 -9.05 7.42 3.40
N TYR A 82 -8.67 7.03 2.19
CA TYR A 82 -9.11 5.79 1.56
C TYR A 82 -8.54 4.55 2.27
N ILE A 83 -7.26 4.55 2.62
CA ILE A 83 -6.62 3.47 3.39
C ILE A 83 -7.30 3.31 4.75
N GLU A 84 -7.50 4.42 5.48
CA GLU A 84 -8.17 4.40 6.78
C GLU A 84 -9.58 3.80 6.66
N ARG A 85 -10.33 4.22 5.62
CA ARG A 85 -11.66 3.67 5.34
C ARG A 85 -11.63 2.17 5.08
N LEU A 86 -10.67 1.67 4.30
CA LEU A 86 -10.52 0.24 4.05
C LEU A 86 -10.14 -0.53 5.32
N GLU A 87 -9.18 -0.04 6.11
CA GLU A 87 -8.72 -0.68 7.34
C GLU A 87 -9.82 -0.73 8.42
N SER A 88 -10.73 0.24 8.42
CA SER A 88 -11.91 0.25 9.30
C SER A 88 -12.92 -0.86 8.98
N ARG A 89 -12.83 -1.51 7.80
CA ARG A 89 -13.81 -2.53 7.40
C ARG A 89 -13.61 -3.83 8.20
N PRO A 90 -14.66 -4.36 8.86
CA PRO A 90 -14.55 -5.60 9.64
C PRO A 90 -14.02 -6.80 8.85
N SER A 91 -14.36 -6.87 7.55
CA SER A 91 -13.89 -7.94 6.66
C SER A 91 -12.37 -7.92 6.46
N LEU A 92 -11.78 -6.74 6.29
CA LEU A 92 -10.33 -6.60 6.12
C LEU A 92 -9.62 -6.85 7.46
N ALA A 93 -10.15 -6.31 8.56
CA ALA A 93 -9.63 -6.59 9.89
C ALA A 93 -9.62 -8.09 10.21
N LYS A 94 -10.67 -8.82 9.84
CA LYS A 94 -10.73 -10.29 9.99
C LYS A 94 -9.67 -10.99 9.13
N ALA A 95 -9.51 -10.59 7.87
CA ALA A 95 -8.53 -11.19 6.95
C ALA A 95 -7.08 -11.04 7.46
N TRP A 96 -6.73 -9.91 8.07
CA TRP A 96 -5.41 -9.72 8.66
C TRP A 96 -5.14 -10.64 9.86
N LYS A 97 -6.16 -10.92 10.68
CA LYS A 97 -6.04 -11.83 11.84
C LYS A 97 -5.86 -13.29 11.42
N THR A 98 -6.46 -13.71 10.32
CA THR A 98 -6.32 -15.09 9.83
C THR A 98 -4.94 -15.42 9.27
N GLY A 99 -4.09 -14.42 9.02
CA GLY A 99 -2.70 -14.63 8.58
C GLY A 99 -1.70 -14.82 9.73
N THR A 100 -2.16 -14.81 10.98
CA THR A 100 -1.32 -14.92 12.20
C THR A 100 -1.60 -16.18 13.02
N GLU A 101 -2.49 -17.06 12.55
CA GLU A 101 -2.76 -18.40 13.10
C GLU A 101 -2.01 -19.46 12.28
#